data_AF-A0AAQ2G812-F1
#
_entry.id   AF-A0AAQ2G812-F1
#
_cell.length_a   1.000
_cell.length_b   1.000
_cell.length_c   1.000
_cell.angle_alpha   90.00
_cell.angle_beta   90.00
_cell.angle_gamma   90.00
#
_symmetry.space_group_name_H-M   'P 1'
#
loop_
_entity.id
_entity.type
_entity.pdbx_description
1 polymer ?
#
loop_
_entity_poly.entity_id
_entity_poly.type
_entity_poly.pdbx_seq_one_letter_code
_entity_poly.pdbx_strand_id
1 'polypeptide(L)'
;MAVHLSADARAPAATPPQRYLFGPLADFLMLGGSAFLILPALFFVPTKYDSLVAAAMFFLAYLINYPHFAHSYQLFYRNFGSKVRGEGYDRGLQIRYIFAGIVVPLLMVGFFAYGSITANARLLGNAANAMFFFVGWHYVKQGYGMLMVDAVLKRRFFTNPDKKILLVNSYAVWLFAWLQTNTAVSQAKYYGLEYYTFATPAWLNTIALSAAAASTAATVVMLINRWSKNGGSLPYNGVVAYIASLYLWILVVRINPLWLLVVPALHSLQYLAVVWRYQSNVERDGPDAQKVPDSRILSVLGPIYRTRVLGFVVAGGVLGGLGFWLIPAALTALIPYDKEVLGSSLFFFIVLIFINVHHYFLDNVMWRRGNPEVSKYLFR
;
A
#
# COMPACT_ATOMS: atom_id res chain seq x y z
N MET A 1 -62.30 -30.95 -10.52
CA MET A 1 -61.46 -30.61 -9.34
C MET A 1 -60.09 -31.26 -9.53
N ALA A 2 -59.08 -30.48 -9.93
CA ALA A 2 -57.68 -30.91 -9.95
C ALA A 2 -56.85 -29.68 -9.58
N VAL A 3 -56.37 -29.64 -8.35
CA VAL A 3 -55.51 -28.58 -7.82
C VAL A 3 -54.07 -29.01 -8.06
N HIS A 4 -53.42 -28.40 -9.05
CA HIS A 4 -51.97 -28.49 -9.20
C HIS A 4 -51.32 -27.57 -8.16
N LEU A 5 -50.75 -28.17 -7.11
CA LEU A 5 -49.87 -27.47 -6.18
C LEU A 5 -48.56 -27.14 -6.90
N SER A 6 -48.40 -25.85 -7.20
CA SER A 6 -47.13 -25.24 -7.59
C SER A 6 -46.08 -25.53 -6.52
N ALA A 7 -45.00 -26.22 -6.90
CA ALA A 7 -43.84 -26.37 -6.05
C ALA A 7 -43.20 -24.99 -5.82
N ASP A 8 -43.28 -24.50 -4.59
CA ASP A 8 -42.56 -23.34 -4.11
C ASP A 8 -41.05 -23.56 -4.30
N ALA A 9 -40.50 -23.01 -5.37
CA ALA A 9 -39.07 -22.80 -5.52
C ALA A 9 -38.65 -21.78 -4.47
N ARG A 10 -38.25 -22.26 -3.27
CA ARG A 10 -37.61 -21.43 -2.25
C ARG A 10 -36.44 -20.70 -2.91
N ALA A 11 -36.53 -19.37 -2.96
CA ALA A 11 -35.43 -18.51 -3.34
C ALA A 11 -34.18 -18.92 -2.53
N PRO A 12 -33.00 -19.05 -3.17
CA PRO A 12 -31.79 -19.44 -2.47
C PRO A 12 -31.54 -18.48 -1.30
N ALA A 13 -31.39 -19.05 -0.10
CA ALA A 13 -31.11 -18.28 1.10
C ALA A 13 -29.90 -17.36 0.84
N ALA A 14 -30.07 -16.06 1.07
CA ALA A 14 -29.01 -15.08 0.88
C ALA A 14 -27.78 -15.51 1.69
N THR A 15 -26.65 -15.70 1.02
CA THR A 15 -25.39 -16.04 1.67
C THR A 15 -25.11 -14.98 2.74
N PRO A 16 -24.78 -15.37 3.99
CA PRO A 16 -24.53 -14.41 5.05
C PRO A 16 -23.43 -13.43 4.60
N PRO A 17 -23.60 -12.13 4.87
CA PRO A 17 -22.67 -11.11 4.38
C PRO A 17 -21.27 -11.38 4.91
N GLN A 18 -20.30 -11.42 3.98
CA GLN A 18 -18.93 -11.72 4.31
C GLN A 18 -18.31 -10.58 5.12
N ARG A 19 -17.88 -10.88 6.36
CA ARG A 19 -17.39 -9.89 7.34
C ARG A 19 -15.87 -9.65 7.30
N TYR A 20 -15.16 -10.41 6.48
CA TYR A 20 -13.69 -10.47 6.44
C TYR A 20 -13.21 -10.69 5.00
N LEU A 21 -12.01 -10.23 4.65
CA LEU A 21 -11.40 -10.50 3.34
C LEU A 21 -11.10 -12.00 3.19
N PHE A 22 -10.43 -12.58 4.19
CA PHE A 22 -10.09 -14.00 4.25
C PHE A 22 -10.56 -14.66 5.54
N GLY A 23 -10.52 -13.94 6.67
CA GLY A 23 -10.99 -14.43 7.96
C GLY A 23 -10.51 -13.56 9.12
N PRO A 24 -11.06 -13.72 10.34
CA PRO A 24 -10.79 -12.82 11.46
C PRO A 24 -9.30 -12.74 11.82
N LEU A 25 -8.62 -13.88 11.91
CA LEU A 25 -7.20 -13.95 12.28
C LEU A 25 -6.29 -13.50 11.13
N ALA A 26 -6.56 -13.98 9.91
CA ALA A 26 -5.79 -13.61 8.73
C ALA A 26 -5.86 -12.09 8.48
N ASP A 27 -7.06 -11.52 8.52
CA ASP A 27 -7.26 -10.08 8.38
C ASP A 27 -6.58 -9.31 9.53
N PHE A 28 -6.67 -9.77 10.78
CA PHE A 28 -5.98 -9.13 11.90
C PHE A 28 -4.46 -9.08 11.65
N LEU A 29 -3.85 -10.22 11.32
CA LEU A 29 -2.41 -10.31 11.10
C LEU A 29 -1.95 -9.50 9.88
N MET A 30 -2.64 -9.63 8.75
CA MET A 30 -2.26 -8.96 7.49
C MET A 30 -2.52 -7.46 7.52
N LEU A 31 -3.59 -7.00 8.18
CA LEU A 31 -3.97 -5.58 8.11
C LEU A 31 -3.21 -4.70 9.11
N GLY A 32 -2.49 -5.26 10.09
CA GLY A 32 -1.66 -4.46 11.00
C GLY A 32 -1.39 -5.09 12.36
N GLY A 33 -2.14 -6.13 12.74
CA GLY A 33 -1.97 -6.84 14.01
C GLY A 33 -0.58 -7.44 14.19
N SER A 34 0.06 -7.88 13.11
CA SER A 34 1.45 -8.38 13.15
C SER A 34 2.44 -7.34 13.68
N ALA A 35 2.18 -6.04 13.50
CA ALA A 35 3.04 -4.98 14.02
C ALA A 35 3.09 -4.97 15.55
N PHE A 36 1.95 -5.24 16.20
CA PHE A 36 1.86 -5.31 17.66
C PHE A 36 2.54 -6.55 18.25
N LEU A 37 2.82 -7.57 17.44
CA LEU A 37 3.52 -8.77 17.86
C LEU A 37 5.03 -8.66 17.59
N ILE A 38 5.39 -8.21 16.38
CA ILE A 38 6.78 -8.18 15.92
C ILE A 38 7.56 -7.06 16.61
N LEU A 39 7.00 -5.85 16.76
CA LEU A 39 7.74 -4.74 17.33
C LEU A 39 8.21 -5.02 18.77
N PRO A 40 7.37 -5.51 19.71
CA PRO A 40 7.85 -5.92 21.03
C PRO A 40 8.91 -7.02 20.95
N ALA A 41 8.74 -8.02 20.08
CA ALA A 41 9.69 -9.11 19.93
C ALA A 41 11.08 -8.61 19.48
N LEU A 42 11.16 -7.58 18.62
CA LEU A 42 12.43 -7.01 18.18
C LEU A 42 13.26 -6.41 19.32
N PHE A 43 12.66 -5.95 20.42
CA PHE A 43 13.41 -5.47 21.58
C PHE A 43 14.12 -6.57 22.35
N PHE A 44 13.72 -7.83 22.16
CA PHE A 44 14.35 -9.00 22.76
C PHE A 44 15.35 -9.69 21.83
N VAL A 45 15.53 -9.20 20.60
CA VAL A 45 16.50 -9.75 19.64
C VAL A 45 17.90 -9.24 19.99
N PRO A 46 18.86 -10.12 20.33
CA PRO A 46 20.25 -9.70 20.53
C PRO A 46 20.86 -9.12 19.27
N THR A 47 21.68 -8.08 19.42
CA THR A 47 22.33 -7.34 18.30
C THR A 47 23.17 -8.21 17.38
N LYS A 48 23.71 -9.34 17.86
CA LYS A 48 24.41 -10.33 17.04
C LYS A 48 23.56 -10.92 15.90
N TYR A 49 22.23 -10.81 15.98
CA TYR A 49 21.30 -11.29 14.96
C TYR A 49 20.80 -10.17 14.02
N ASP A 50 21.25 -8.92 14.16
CA ASP A 50 20.79 -7.81 13.33
C ASP A 50 20.99 -8.09 11.83
N SER A 51 22.13 -8.68 11.48
CA SER A 51 22.44 -9.07 10.09
C SER A 51 21.50 -10.17 9.57
N LEU A 52 21.11 -11.12 10.43
CA LEU A 52 20.17 -12.18 10.06
C LEU A 52 18.78 -11.60 9.85
N VAL A 53 18.33 -10.68 10.71
CA VAL A 53 17.06 -9.97 10.55
C VAL A 53 17.07 -9.16 9.27
N ALA A 54 18.15 -8.44 8.98
CA ALA A 54 18.29 -7.68 7.74
C ALA A 54 18.23 -8.58 6.49
N ALA A 55 18.92 -9.73 6.51
CA ALA A 55 18.87 -10.71 5.42
C ALA A 55 17.46 -11.30 5.24
N ALA A 56 16.76 -11.61 6.34
CA ALA A 56 15.39 -12.09 6.30
C ALA A 56 14.44 -11.02 5.73
N MET A 57 14.58 -9.76 6.14
CA MET A 57 13.77 -8.66 5.60
C MET A 57 14.07 -8.38 4.14
N PHE A 58 15.33 -8.49 3.71
CA PHE A 58 15.71 -8.43 2.31
C PHE A 58 15.02 -9.52 1.49
N PHE A 59 15.01 -10.76 1.99
CA PHE A 59 14.27 -11.85 1.33
C PHE A 59 12.77 -11.60 1.28
N LEU A 60 12.17 -11.11 2.38
CA LEU A 60 10.75 -10.72 2.39
C LEU A 60 10.44 -9.55 1.46
N ALA A 61 11.40 -8.67 1.19
CA ALA A 61 11.22 -7.62 0.18
C ALA A 61 10.96 -8.23 -1.20
N TYR A 62 11.65 -9.30 -1.58
CA TYR A 62 11.37 -10.02 -2.83
C TYR A 62 10.02 -10.74 -2.84
N LEU A 63 9.63 -11.35 -1.73
CA LEU A 63 8.43 -12.18 -1.68
C LEU A 63 7.13 -11.39 -1.50
N ILE A 64 7.20 -10.22 -0.88
CA ILE A 64 6.01 -9.46 -0.46
C ILE A 64 6.06 -8.04 -1.04
N ASN A 65 7.19 -7.35 -0.90
CA ASN A 65 7.27 -5.92 -1.21
C ASN A 65 7.34 -5.63 -2.72
N TYR A 66 8.18 -6.33 -3.48
CA TYR A 66 8.23 -6.14 -4.93
C TYR A 66 6.95 -6.59 -5.65
N PRO A 67 6.33 -7.74 -5.31
CA PRO A 67 5.03 -8.11 -5.84
C PRO A 67 3.94 -7.10 -5.50
N HIS A 68 3.96 -6.52 -4.30
CA HIS A 68 3.03 -5.46 -3.91
C HIS A 68 3.07 -4.30 -4.92
N PHE A 69 4.26 -3.76 -5.22
CA PHE A 69 4.37 -2.71 -6.22
C PHE A 69 3.92 -3.19 -7.59
N ALA A 70 4.42 -4.33 -8.05
CA ALA A 70 4.10 -4.86 -9.38
C ALA A 70 2.59 -5.08 -9.58
N HIS A 71 1.89 -5.54 -8.55
CA HIS A 71 0.44 -5.70 -8.60
C HIS A 71 -0.30 -4.36 -8.75
N SER A 72 0.19 -3.27 -8.14
CA SER A 72 -0.36 -1.93 -8.41
C SER A 72 -0.27 -1.59 -9.90
N TYR A 73 0.85 -1.88 -10.55
CA TYR A 73 1.01 -1.65 -12.00
C TYR A 73 0.10 -2.57 -12.83
N GLN A 74 0.05 -3.87 -12.50
CA GLN A 74 -0.81 -4.82 -13.22
C GLN A 74 -2.28 -4.39 -13.16
N LEU A 75 -2.80 -4.01 -12.00
CA LEU A 75 -4.18 -3.57 -11.85
C LEU A 75 -4.42 -2.20 -12.50
N PHE A 76 -3.48 -1.26 -12.34
CA PHE A 76 -3.64 0.10 -12.85
C PHE A 76 -3.69 0.11 -14.38
N TYR A 77 -2.73 -0.55 -15.02
CA TYR A 77 -2.58 -0.54 -16.48
C TYR A 77 -3.43 -1.58 -17.20
N ARG A 78 -4.09 -2.50 -16.49
CA ARG A 78 -5.10 -3.37 -17.10
C ARG A 78 -6.20 -2.53 -17.72
N ASN A 79 -6.50 -2.78 -19.00
CA ASN A 79 -7.51 -2.06 -19.79
C ASN A 79 -7.31 -0.53 -19.75
N PHE A 80 -6.06 -0.05 -19.67
CA PHE A 80 -5.76 1.37 -19.51
C PHE A 80 -6.38 2.25 -20.61
N GLY A 81 -6.42 1.76 -21.85
CA GLY A 81 -7.07 2.45 -22.98
C GLY A 81 -8.54 2.80 -22.69
N SER A 82 -9.29 1.89 -22.08
CA SER A 82 -10.70 2.09 -21.70
C SER A 82 -10.83 3.15 -20.60
N LYS A 83 -9.96 3.06 -19.57
CA LYS A 83 -9.89 4.03 -18.46
C LYS A 83 -9.58 5.45 -18.93
N VAL A 84 -8.64 5.63 -19.86
CA VAL A 84 -8.28 6.97 -20.37
C VAL A 84 -9.27 7.51 -21.40
N ARG A 85 -10.07 6.66 -22.06
CA ARG A 85 -11.20 7.08 -22.89
C ARG A 85 -12.48 7.38 -22.10
N GLY A 86 -12.54 6.97 -20.82
CA GLY A 86 -13.69 7.23 -19.94
C GLY A 86 -14.81 6.20 -20.09
N GLU A 87 -14.53 5.05 -20.69
CA GLU A 87 -15.51 3.98 -20.89
C GLU A 87 -15.91 3.35 -19.54
N GLY A 88 -17.03 3.79 -18.97
CA GLY A 88 -17.49 3.33 -17.65
C GLY A 88 -16.84 4.04 -16.45
N TYR A 89 -16.08 5.12 -16.68
CA TYR A 89 -15.43 5.91 -15.63
C TYR A 89 -15.92 7.37 -15.69
N ASP A 90 -16.14 7.98 -14.52
CA ASP A 90 -16.47 9.40 -14.48
C ASP A 90 -15.27 10.28 -14.95
N ARG A 91 -15.56 11.51 -15.38
CA ARG A 91 -14.52 12.41 -15.91
C ARG A 91 -13.42 12.70 -14.88
N GLY A 92 -13.78 12.78 -13.61
CA GLY A 92 -12.84 13.02 -12.52
C GLY A 92 -11.84 11.87 -12.36
N LEU A 93 -12.29 10.62 -12.46
CA LEU A 93 -11.45 9.43 -12.36
C LEU A 93 -10.63 9.22 -13.63
N GLN A 94 -11.19 9.49 -14.82
CA GLN A 94 -10.45 9.50 -16.09
C GLN A 94 -9.24 10.44 -16.04
N ILE A 95 -9.43 11.70 -15.63
CA ILE A 95 -8.34 12.68 -15.50
C ILE A 95 -7.27 12.19 -14.52
N ARG A 96 -7.68 11.56 -13.42
CA ARG A 96 -6.75 11.00 -12.44
C ARG A 96 -5.94 9.84 -13.01
N TYR A 97 -6.55 8.96 -13.82
CA TYR A 97 -5.83 7.88 -14.52
C TYR A 97 -4.81 8.43 -15.51
N ILE A 98 -5.17 9.46 -16.29
CA ILE A 98 -4.24 10.13 -17.22
C ILE A 98 -3.08 10.77 -16.44
N PHE A 99 -3.40 11.52 -15.39
CA PHE A 99 -2.40 12.19 -14.59
C PHE A 99 -1.43 11.21 -13.93
N ALA A 100 -1.95 10.19 -13.23
CA ALA A 100 -1.11 9.20 -12.54
C ALA A 100 -0.40 8.25 -13.51
N GLY A 101 -1.02 7.87 -14.62
CA GLY A 101 -0.50 6.88 -15.56
C GLY A 101 0.44 7.43 -16.65
N ILE A 102 0.37 8.73 -16.94
CA ILE A 102 1.13 9.36 -18.03
C ILE A 102 1.92 10.56 -17.52
N VAL A 103 1.25 11.54 -16.92
CA VAL A 103 1.89 12.81 -16.55
C VAL A 103 2.95 12.61 -15.46
N VAL A 104 2.60 11.95 -14.36
CA VAL A 104 3.52 11.67 -13.24
C VAL A 104 4.78 10.93 -13.69
N PRO A 105 4.70 9.77 -14.37
CA PRO A 105 5.91 9.04 -14.76
C PRO A 105 6.77 9.83 -15.77
N LEU A 106 6.17 10.59 -16.70
CA LEU A 106 6.94 11.43 -17.62
C LEU A 106 7.70 12.55 -16.91
N LEU A 107 7.04 13.22 -15.94
CA LEU A 107 7.70 14.24 -15.12
C LEU A 107 8.85 13.66 -14.30
N MET A 108 8.67 12.46 -13.74
CA MET A 108 9.71 11.79 -12.97
C MET A 108 10.89 11.35 -13.85
N VAL A 109 10.63 10.80 -15.04
CA VAL A 109 11.68 10.47 -16.02
C VAL A 109 12.45 11.73 -16.41
N GLY A 110 11.76 12.83 -16.72
CA GLY A 110 12.40 14.11 -17.03
C GLY A 110 13.26 14.65 -15.88
N PHE A 111 12.75 14.59 -14.65
CA PHE A 111 13.48 14.99 -13.44
C PHE A 111 14.76 14.18 -13.25
N PHE A 112 14.68 12.85 -13.31
CA PHE A 112 15.85 11.99 -13.11
C PHE A 112 16.85 12.09 -14.25
N ALA A 113 16.38 12.14 -15.50
CA ALA A 113 17.25 12.34 -16.66
C ALA A 113 18.03 13.67 -16.54
N TYR A 114 17.34 14.76 -16.18
CA TYR A 114 17.99 16.04 -15.95
C TYR A 114 19.03 15.99 -14.83
N GLY A 115 18.68 15.40 -13.68
CA GLY A 115 19.59 15.27 -12.54
C GLY A 115 20.83 14.43 -12.86
N SER A 116 20.67 13.35 -13.65
CA SER A 116 21.77 12.50 -14.09
C SER A 116 22.66 13.18 -15.13
N ILE A 117 22.08 13.83 -16.16
CA ILE A 117 22.84 14.51 -17.23
C ILE A 117 23.65 15.69 -16.67
N THR A 118 23.09 16.41 -15.70
CA THR A 118 23.78 17.55 -15.05
C THR A 118 24.71 17.13 -13.91
N ALA A 119 24.86 15.83 -13.65
CA ALA A 119 25.63 15.27 -12.55
C ALA A 119 25.29 15.90 -11.17
N ASN A 120 24.03 16.30 -10.97
CA ASN A 120 23.60 17.02 -9.77
C ASN A 120 23.17 16.05 -8.67
N ALA A 121 24.15 15.52 -7.94
CA ALA A 121 23.93 14.58 -6.84
C ALA A 121 22.98 15.14 -5.76
N ARG A 122 23.02 16.46 -5.50
CA ARG A 122 22.13 17.11 -4.53
C ARG A 122 20.67 17.09 -4.96
N LEU A 123 20.40 17.40 -6.23
CA LEU A 123 19.05 17.34 -6.79
C LEU A 123 18.48 15.92 -6.72
N LEU A 124 19.29 14.93 -7.08
CA LEU A 124 18.91 13.51 -6.99
C LEU A 124 18.70 13.08 -5.53
N GLY A 125 19.57 13.50 -4.61
CA GLY A 125 19.45 13.25 -3.17
C GLY A 125 18.16 13.81 -2.57
N ASN A 126 17.70 14.97 -3.02
CA ASN A 126 16.40 15.55 -2.61
C ASN A 126 15.21 14.66 -3.00
N ALA A 127 15.33 13.85 -4.05
CA ALA A 127 14.29 12.90 -4.45
C ALA A 127 14.06 11.81 -3.39
N ALA A 128 15.09 11.42 -2.64
CA ALA A 128 14.93 10.47 -1.52
C ALA A 128 14.13 11.09 -0.38
N ASN A 129 14.36 12.36 -0.06
CA ASN A 129 13.55 13.07 0.94
C ASN A 129 12.08 13.18 0.50
N ALA A 130 11.85 13.55 -0.76
CA ALA A 130 10.52 13.57 -1.35
C ALA A 130 9.86 12.18 -1.33
N MET A 131 10.61 11.11 -1.62
CA MET A 131 10.12 9.74 -1.49
C MET A 131 9.63 9.47 -0.07
N PHE A 132 10.44 9.74 0.96
CA PHE A 132 10.05 9.51 2.36
C PHE A 132 8.82 10.35 2.79
N PHE A 133 8.69 11.57 2.26
CA PHE A 133 7.46 12.36 2.44
C PHE A 133 6.23 11.61 1.89
N PHE A 134 6.31 11.10 0.66
CA PHE A 134 5.21 10.38 0.03
C PHE A 134 4.98 8.98 0.62
N VAL A 135 6.01 8.29 1.12
CA VAL A 135 5.89 7.02 1.86
C VAL A 135 4.93 7.21 3.04
N GLY A 136 5.21 8.21 3.89
CA GLY A 136 4.38 8.48 5.06
C GLY A 136 2.95 8.86 4.68
N TRP A 137 2.78 9.68 3.64
CA TRP A 137 1.46 10.06 3.12
C TRP A 137 0.66 8.86 2.64
N HIS A 138 1.33 7.95 1.92
CA HIS A 138 0.71 6.76 1.40
C HIS A 138 0.30 5.80 2.52
N TYR A 139 1.18 5.57 3.51
CA TYR A 139 0.91 4.65 4.62
C TYR A 139 -0.30 5.07 5.44
N VAL A 140 -0.38 6.35 5.84
CA VAL A 140 -1.52 6.83 6.64
C VAL A 140 -2.84 6.76 5.85
N LYS A 141 -2.79 6.98 4.53
CA LYS A 141 -3.96 6.84 3.67
C LYS A 141 -4.36 5.39 3.46
N GLN A 142 -3.40 4.47 3.39
CA GLN A 142 -3.69 3.04 3.31
C GLN A 142 -4.34 2.55 4.61
N GLY A 143 -3.80 2.94 5.77
CA GLY A 143 -4.40 2.64 7.08
C GLY A 143 -5.83 3.18 7.21
N TYR A 144 -6.08 4.42 6.78
CA TYR A 144 -7.43 4.97 6.66
C TYR A 144 -8.32 4.15 5.71
N GLY A 145 -7.80 3.77 4.54
CA GLY A 145 -8.50 2.94 3.57
C GLY A 145 -8.90 1.58 4.15
N MET A 146 -8.00 0.91 4.87
CA MET A 146 -8.29 -0.38 5.53
C MET A 146 -9.38 -0.25 6.59
N LEU A 147 -9.37 0.84 7.36
CA LEU A 147 -10.46 1.14 8.29
C LEU A 147 -11.81 1.27 7.58
N MET A 148 -11.84 1.94 6.42
CA MET A 148 -13.07 2.05 5.62
C MET A 148 -13.50 0.71 5.01
N VAL A 149 -12.57 -0.12 4.54
CA VAL A 149 -12.86 -1.46 4.01
C VAL A 149 -13.47 -2.35 5.10
N ASP A 150 -12.84 -2.44 6.27
CA ASP A 150 -13.35 -3.25 7.39
C ASP A 150 -14.71 -2.73 7.89
N ALA A 151 -14.90 -1.40 7.92
CA ALA A 151 -16.18 -0.77 8.25
C ALA A 151 -17.30 -1.18 7.30
N VAL A 152 -17.02 -1.29 5.99
CA VAL A 152 -18.00 -1.74 4.99
C VAL A 152 -18.31 -3.23 5.17
N LEU A 153 -17.29 -4.08 5.27
CA LEU A 153 -17.47 -5.53 5.44
C LEU A 153 -18.29 -5.87 6.70
N LYS A 154 -18.05 -5.15 7.80
CA LYS A 154 -18.76 -5.35 9.07
C LYS A 154 -20.03 -4.52 9.20
N ARG A 155 -20.39 -3.74 8.18
CA ARG A 155 -21.55 -2.81 8.17
C ARG A 155 -21.56 -1.85 9.37
N ARG A 156 -20.38 -1.40 9.79
CA ARG A 156 -20.16 -0.43 10.88
C ARG A 156 -19.63 0.87 10.30
N PHE A 157 -20.52 1.63 9.66
CA PHE A 157 -20.14 2.81 8.89
C PHE A 157 -19.80 4.01 9.77
N PHE A 158 -18.77 4.74 9.35
CA PHE A 158 -18.43 6.06 9.86
C PHE A 158 -19.23 7.15 9.13
N THR A 159 -19.67 8.18 9.85
CA THR A 159 -20.31 9.35 9.23
C THR A 159 -19.27 10.25 8.57
N ASN A 160 -19.71 11.26 7.80
CA ASN A 160 -18.81 12.21 7.16
C ASN A 160 -17.93 12.99 8.17
N PRO A 161 -18.45 13.45 9.32
CA PRO A 161 -17.61 14.05 10.37
C PRO A 161 -16.54 13.09 10.89
N ASP A 162 -16.88 11.84 11.19
CA ASP A 162 -15.91 10.84 11.67
C ASP A 162 -14.78 10.62 10.66
N LYS A 163 -15.14 10.49 9.38
CA LYS A 163 -14.19 10.33 8.28
C LYS A 163 -13.25 11.53 8.18
N LYS A 164 -13.76 12.75 8.40
CA LYS A 164 -12.96 13.96 8.41
C LYS A 164 -12.00 13.99 9.60
N ILE A 165 -12.45 13.60 10.80
CA ILE A 165 -11.59 13.49 12.00
C ILE A 165 -10.44 12.52 11.74
N LEU A 166 -10.74 11.32 11.22
CA LEU A 166 -9.74 10.30 10.88
C LEU A 166 -8.75 10.80 9.82
N LEU A 167 -9.22 11.49 8.77
CA LEU A 167 -8.34 12.04 7.74
C LEU A 167 -7.45 13.16 8.27
N VAL A 168 -7.98 14.07 9.08
CA VAL A 168 -7.20 15.15 9.71
C VAL A 168 -6.13 14.56 10.61
N ASN A 169 -6.47 13.55 11.42
CA ASN A 169 -5.50 12.85 12.25
C ASN A 169 -4.42 12.15 11.43
N SER A 170 -4.80 11.44 10.36
CA SER A 170 -3.86 10.81 9.42
C SER A 170 -2.84 11.81 8.89
N TYR A 171 -3.29 12.98 8.42
CA TYR A 171 -2.39 14.00 7.89
C TYR A 171 -1.56 14.71 8.95
N ALA A 172 -2.12 14.99 10.12
CA ALA A 172 -1.39 15.63 11.21
C ALA A 172 -0.26 14.73 11.74
N VAL A 173 -0.53 13.44 11.96
CA VAL A 173 0.47 12.46 12.42
C VAL A 173 1.56 12.26 11.36
N TRP A 174 1.18 12.11 10.09
CA TRP A 174 2.14 12.01 8.99
C TRP A 174 3.07 13.23 8.90
N LEU A 175 2.49 14.43 8.86
CA LEU A 175 3.27 15.66 8.71
C LEU A 175 4.21 15.83 9.89
N PHE A 176 3.74 15.58 11.11
CA PHE A 176 4.59 15.61 12.30
C PHE A 176 5.75 14.61 12.23
N ALA A 177 5.48 13.35 11.86
CA ALA A 177 6.53 12.32 11.76
C ALA A 177 7.58 12.66 10.69
N TRP A 178 7.17 13.26 9.57
CA TRP A 178 8.11 13.71 8.54
C TRP A 178 8.93 14.93 8.99
N LEU A 179 8.32 15.92 9.64
CA LEU A 179 9.03 17.08 10.20
C LEU A 179 10.04 16.64 11.28
N GLN A 180 9.66 15.68 12.12
CA GLN A 180 10.56 15.04 13.09
C GLN A 180 11.75 14.35 12.43
N THR A 181 11.59 13.82 11.22
CA THR A 181 12.68 13.21 10.45
C THR A 181 13.62 14.26 9.87
N ASN A 182 13.13 15.48 9.68
CA ASN A 182 13.86 16.63 9.16
C ASN A 182 14.13 17.68 10.27
N THR A 183 14.49 17.27 11.49
CA THR A 183 14.79 18.22 12.58
C THR A 183 16.21 18.78 12.54
N ALA A 184 17.13 18.05 11.91
CA ALA A 184 18.51 18.49 11.73
C ALA A 184 18.90 18.35 10.25
N VAL A 185 19.77 19.24 9.76
CA VAL A 185 20.48 19.00 8.50
C VAL A 185 21.44 17.84 8.75
N SER A 186 21.14 16.70 8.17
CA SER A 186 22.01 15.54 8.14
C SER A 186 22.22 15.13 6.70
N GLN A 187 23.45 14.73 6.43
CA GLN A 187 23.88 14.09 5.21
C GLN A 187 24.06 12.63 5.59
N ALA A 188 23.31 11.75 4.93
CA ALA A 188 23.48 10.32 5.10
C ALA A 188 23.48 9.65 3.74
N LYS A 189 24.06 8.46 3.65
CA LYS A 189 24.08 7.70 2.40
C LYS A 189 22.84 6.82 2.30
N TYR A 190 22.11 6.92 1.20
CA TYR A 190 21.02 6.03 0.84
C TYR A 190 21.35 5.36 -0.48
N TYR A 191 21.66 4.06 -0.43
CA TYR A 191 22.10 3.27 -1.58
C TYR A 191 23.18 3.95 -2.42
N GLY A 192 24.26 4.41 -1.78
CA GLY A 192 25.44 4.97 -2.45
C GLY A 192 25.35 6.46 -2.80
N LEU A 193 24.16 7.08 -2.81
CA LEU A 193 24.00 8.53 -2.96
C LEU A 193 23.79 9.22 -1.62
N GLU A 194 24.26 10.45 -1.53
CA GLU A 194 23.97 11.32 -0.40
C GLU A 194 22.52 11.78 -0.46
N TYR A 195 21.79 11.58 0.63
CA TYR A 195 20.49 12.21 0.84
C TYR A 195 20.62 13.27 1.93
N TYR A 196 19.84 14.34 1.75
CA TYR A 196 19.87 15.51 2.60
C TYR A 196 18.53 15.68 3.30
N THR A 197 18.59 15.95 4.60
CA THR A 197 17.47 16.52 5.35
C THR A 197 17.68 18.04 5.47
N PHE A 198 16.60 18.77 5.75
CA PHE A 198 16.64 20.21 6.02
C PHE A 198 16.31 20.45 7.50
N ALA A 199 16.78 21.56 8.07
CA ALA A 199 16.47 21.92 9.45
C ALA A 199 15.08 22.53 9.55
N THR A 200 14.11 21.75 10.03
CA THR A 200 12.78 22.26 10.34
C THR A 200 12.83 23.11 11.61
N PRO A 201 12.32 24.36 11.59
CA PRO A 201 12.27 25.20 12.79
C PRO A 201 11.51 24.55 13.94
N ALA A 202 12.00 24.73 15.17
CA ALA A 202 11.41 24.12 16.36
C ALA A 202 9.93 24.48 16.56
N TRP A 203 9.54 25.74 16.28
CA TRP A 203 8.15 26.19 16.38
C TRP A 203 7.21 25.42 15.45
N LEU A 204 7.67 25.07 14.24
CA LEU A 204 6.87 24.31 13.27
C LEU A 204 6.66 22.87 13.74
N ASN A 205 7.69 22.26 14.33
CA ASN A 205 7.57 20.95 14.99
C ASN A 205 6.59 20.99 16.16
N THR A 206 6.60 22.04 16.98
CA THR A 206 5.66 22.19 18.11
C THR A 206 4.21 22.32 17.63
N ILE A 207 3.96 23.09 16.57
CA ILE A 207 2.63 23.20 15.96
C ILE A 207 2.17 21.85 15.42
N ALA A 208 3.04 21.15 14.68
CA ALA A 208 2.71 19.85 14.11
C ALA A 208 2.44 18.79 15.20
N LEU A 209 3.23 18.78 16.27
CA LEU A 209 3.00 17.93 17.45
C LEU A 209 1.64 18.24 18.09
N SER A 210 1.34 19.51 18.31
CA SER A 210 0.09 19.95 18.93
C SER A 210 -1.11 19.54 18.09
N ALA A 211 -1.03 19.72 16.76
CA ALA A 211 -2.06 19.29 15.82
C ALA A 211 -2.23 17.76 15.80
N ALA A 212 -1.13 17.00 15.81
CA ALA A 212 -1.15 15.55 15.88
C ALA A 212 -1.78 15.05 17.19
N ALA A 213 -1.41 15.64 18.33
CA ALA A 213 -1.97 15.30 19.65
C ALA A 213 -3.47 15.63 19.74
N ALA A 214 -3.87 16.84 19.35
CA ALA A 214 -5.28 17.26 19.39
C ALA A 214 -6.17 16.41 18.46
N SER A 215 -5.71 16.15 17.23
CA SER A 215 -6.45 15.29 16.30
C SER A 215 -6.50 13.82 16.74
N THR A 216 -5.47 13.34 17.43
CA THR A 216 -5.45 12.00 18.04
C THR A 216 -6.48 11.91 19.16
N ALA A 217 -6.51 12.89 20.06
CA ALA A 217 -7.51 12.97 21.14
C ALA A 217 -8.94 13.01 20.56
N ALA A 218 -9.18 13.83 19.54
CA ALA A 218 -10.47 13.87 18.84
C ALA A 218 -10.85 12.51 18.22
N THR A 219 -9.88 11.80 17.64
CA THR A 219 -10.09 10.46 17.08
C THR A 219 -10.44 9.45 18.16
N VAL A 220 -9.74 9.46 19.30
CA VAL A 220 -10.02 8.58 20.44
C VAL A 220 -11.43 8.83 20.99
N VAL A 221 -11.78 10.09 21.24
CA VAL A 221 -13.13 10.47 21.72
C VAL A 221 -14.21 10.03 20.72
N MET A 222 -13.97 10.22 19.42
CA MET A 222 -14.90 9.76 18.37
C MET A 222 -15.06 8.23 18.38
N LEU A 223 -13.96 7.47 18.49
CA LEU A 223 -14.00 6.01 18.53
C LEU A 223 -14.70 5.49 19.80
N ILE A 224 -14.47 6.10 20.97
CA ILE A 224 -15.17 5.76 22.22
C ILE A 224 -16.66 6.02 22.07
N ASN A 225 -17.05 7.19 21.58
CA ASN A 225 -18.46 7.52 21.35
C ASN A 225 -19.13 6.56 20.37
N ARG A 226 -18.42 6.14 19.33
CA ARG A 226 -18.90 5.15 18.36
C ARG A 226 -19.03 3.77 18.98
N TRP A 227 -18.06 3.35 19.76
CA TRP A 227 -18.07 2.08 20.46
C TRP A 227 -19.30 1.99 21.38
N SER A 228 -19.54 3.01 22.20
CA SER A 228 -20.70 3.07 23.09
C SER A 228 -22.02 3.05 22.32
N LYS A 229 -22.15 3.86 21.26
CA LYS A 229 -23.39 3.91 20.44
C LYS A 229 -23.65 2.65 19.62
N ASN A 230 -22.64 1.85 19.34
CA ASN A 230 -22.75 0.63 18.53
C ASN A 230 -22.86 -0.65 19.35
N GLY A 231 -23.17 -0.55 20.66
CA GLY A 231 -23.30 -1.71 21.55
C GLY A 231 -21.95 -2.37 21.86
N GLY A 232 -20.90 -1.59 22.00
CA GLY A 232 -19.57 -2.08 22.38
C GLY A 232 -18.76 -2.68 21.23
N SER A 233 -18.99 -2.24 19.99
CA SER A 233 -18.32 -2.83 18.81
C SER A 233 -17.84 -1.78 17.80
N LEU A 234 -16.64 -2.02 17.25
CA LEU A 234 -16.01 -1.26 16.18
C LEU A 234 -15.53 -2.21 15.07
N PRO A 235 -15.23 -1.71 13.86
CA PRO A 235 -14.50 -2.47 12.85
C PRO A 235 -13.03 -2.66 13.31
N TYR A 236 -12.82 -3.64 14.20
CA TYR A 236 -11.59 -3.74 14.99
C TYR A 236 -10.33 -4.00 14.15
N ASN A 237 -10.40 -4.81 13.09
CA ASN A 237 -9.26 -5.04 12.20
C ASN A 237 -8.88 -3.74 11.49
N GLY A 238 -9.88 -2.97 11.06
CA GLY A 238 -9.69 -1.66 10.48
C GLY A 238 -9.10 -0.64 11.45
N VAL A 239 -9.52 -0.66 12.73
CA VAL A 239 -8.97 0.22 13.77
C VAL A 239 -7.52 -0.14 14.07
N VAL A 240 -7.20 -1.43 14.17
CA VAL A 240 -5.83 -1.94 14.34
C VAL A 240 -4.96 -1.52 13.16
N ALA A 241 -5.46 -1.68 11.93
CA ALA A 241 -4.77 -1.25 10.72
C ALA A 241 -4.46 0.25 10.73
N TYR A 242 -5.46 1.08 11.07
CA TYR A 242 -5.31 2.52 11.19
C TYR A 242 -4.26 2.90 12.23
N ILE A 243 -4.32 2.33 13.43
CA ILE A 243 -3.38 2.64 14.52
C ILE A 243 -1.95 2.18 14.16
N ALA A 244 -1.80 0.97 13.61
CA ALA A 244 -0.50 0.45 13.21
C ALA A 244 0.16 1.35 12.16
N SER A 245 -0.56 1.73 11.10
CA SER A 245 -0.01 2.55 10.02
C SER A 245 0.37 3.96 10.47
N LEU A 246 -0.40 4.59 11.35
CA LEU A 246 -0.12 5.96 11.81
C LEU A 246 0.97 5.99 12.89
N TYR A 247 0.81 5.18 13.92
CA TYR A 247 1.62 5.32 15.12
C TYR A 247 2.82 4.38 15.12
N LEU A 248 2.62 3.09 14.78
CA LEU A 248 3.72 2.12 14.80
C LEU A 248 4.66 2.28 13.61
N TRP A 249 4.12 2.42 12.40
CA TRP A 249 4.93 2.41 11.18
C TRP A 249 5.57 3.75 10.83
N ILE A 250 4.97 4.85 11.28
CA ILE A 250 5.39 6.19 10.89
C ILE A 250 5.89 6.97 12.11
N LEU A 251 5.06 7.15 13.14
CA LEU A 251 5.45 8.00 14.28
C LEU A 251 6.61 7.43 15.09
N VAL A 252 6.58 6.15 15.43
CA VAL A 252 7.62 5.49 16.25
C VAL A 252 8.61 4.67 15.41
N VAL A 253 8.69 4.93 14.10
CA VAL A 253 9.50 4.13 13.17
C VAL A 253 10.98 4.05 13.58
N ARG A 254 11.49 5.07 14.28
CA ARG A 254 12.88 5.20 14.72
C ARG A 254 13.16 4.60 16.10
N ILE A 255 12.18 3.97 16.75
CA ILE A 255 12.38 3.39 18.09
C ILE A 255 13.32 2.18 18.09
N ASN A 256 13.42 1.49 16.96
CA ASN A 256 14.33 0.36 16.75
C ASN A 256 14.80 0.37 15.28
N PRO A 257 16.12 0.29 14.98
CA PRO A 257 16.61 0.37 13.61
C PRO A 257 16.15 -0.79 12.73
N LEU A 258 15.94 -1.99 13.29
CA LEU A 258 15.41 -3.14 12.54
C LEU A 258 13.95 -2.92 12.14
N TRP A 259 13.22 -2.08 12.86
CA TRP A 259 11.83 -1.78 12.55
C TRP A 259 11.66 -1.07 11.21
N LEU A 260 12.63 -0.24 10.81
CA LEU A 260 12.68 0.38 9.48
C LEU A 260 12.70 -0.66 8.34
N LEU A 261 13.27 -1.84 8.60
CA LEU A 261 13.35 -2.94 7.62
C LEU A 261 12.05 -3.76 7.57
N VAL A 262 11.35 -3.87 8.70
CA VAL A 262 10.13 -4.68 8.83
C VAL A 262 8.90 -3.94 8.29
N VAL A 263 8.79 -2.63 8.54
CA VAL A 263 7.62 -1.83 8.19
C VAL A 263 7.20 -1.95 6.71
N PRO A 264 8.11 -1.87 5.72
CA PRO A 264 7.74 -2.03 4.31
C PRO A 264 7.11 -3.39 3.99
N ALA A 265 7.52 -4.47 4.67
CA ALA A 265 6.93 -5.80 4.48
C ALA A 265 5.50 -5.86 5.05
N LEU A 266 5.28 -5.29 6.24
CA LEU A 266 3.95 -5.24 6.86
C LEU A 266 2.97 -4.36 6.07
N HIS A 267 3.43 -3.21 5.58
CA HIS A 267 2.66 -2.34 4.68
C HIS A 267 2.25 -3.08 3.40
N SER A 268 3.19 -3.78 2.79
CA SER A 268 2.95 -4.56 1.57
C SER A 268 1.95 -5.68 1.82
N LEU A 269 2.05 -6.37 2.96
CA LEU A 269 1.12 -7.44 3.33
C LEU A 269 -0.33 -6.92 3.48
N GLN A 270 -0.50 -5.74 4.09
CA GLN A 270 -1.80 -5.09 4.21
C GLN A 270 -2.42 -4.81 2.83
N TYR A 271 -1.61 -4.35 1.87
CA TYR A 271 -2.07 -4.12 0.50
C TYR A 271 -2.41 -5.42 -0.24
N LEU A 272 -1.53 -6.42 -0.15
CA LEU A 272 -1.71 -7.71 -0.82
C LEU A 272 -3.00 -8.40 -0.39
N ALA A 273 -3.42 -8.24 0.86
CA ALA A 273 -4.72 -8.74 1.32
C ALA A 273 -5.88 -8.19 0.46
N VAL A 274 -5.89 -6.88 0.21
CA VAL A 274 -6.93 -6.22 -0.59
C VAL A 274 -6.83 -6.61 -2.06
N VAL A 275 -5.61 -6.61 -2.62
CA VAL A 275 -5.39 -6.96 -4.02
C VAL A 275 -5.76 -8.41 -4.32
N TRP A 276 -5.31 -9.35 -3.50
CA TRP A 276 -5.60 -10.76 -3.74
C TRP A 276 -7.09 -11.06 -3.55
N ARG A 277 -7.77 -10.39 -2.62
CA ARG A 277 -9.23 -10.48 -2.51
C ARG A 277 -9.91 -9.96 -3.76
N TYR A 278 -9.55 -8.75 -4.19
CA TYR A 278 -10.07 -8.11 -5.39
C TYR A 278 -9.86 -9.00 -6.63
N GLN A 279 -8.62 -9.46 -6.86
CA GLN A 279 -8.27 -10.24 -8.03
C GLN A 279 -8.93 -11.62 -8.01
N SER A 280 -9.05 -12.27 -6.84
CA SER A 280 -9.80 -13.52 -6.71
C SER A 280 -11.26 -13.35 -7.12
N ASN A 281 -11.88 -12.23 -6.75
CA ASN A 281 -13.27 -11.95 -7.11
C ASN A 281 -13.43 -11.57 -8.58
N VAL A 282 -12.44 -10.92 -9.21
CA VAL A 282 -12.41 -10.71 -10.67
C VAL A 282 -12.39 -12.05 -11.40
N GLU A 283 -11.47 -12.95 -11.04
CA GLU A 283 -11.33 -14.23 -11.73
C GLU A 283 -12.52 -15.17 -11.50
N ARG A 284 -13.21 -15.04 -10.36
CA ARG A 284 -14.44 -15.78 -10.07
C ARG A 284 -15.65 -15.30 -10.86
N ASP A 285 -15.64 -14.07 -11.35
CA ASP A 285 -16.71 -13.50 -12.18
C ASP A 285 -16.60 -13.96 -13.65
N GLY A 286 -15.53 -14.66 -14.01
CA GLY A 286 -15.33 -15.21 -15.35
C GLY A 286 -16.33 -16.32 -15.69
N PRO A 287 -16.78 -16.44 -16.96
CA PRO A 287 -17.80 -17.41 -17.38
C PRO A 287 -17.37 -18.87 -17.21
N ASP A 288 -16.07 -19.13 -17.17
CA ASP A 288 -15.45 -20.45 -17.01
C ASP A 288 -14.75 -20.63 -15.67
N ALA A 289 -14.97 -19.72 -14.70
CA ALA A 289 -14.23 -19.69 -13.44
C ALA A 289 -14.22 -21.02 -12.68
N GLN A 290 -15.34 -21.76 -12.72
CA GLN A 290 -15.52 -23.03 -12.02
C GLN A 290 -15.05 -24.25 -12.81
N LYS A 291 -14.70 -24.11 -14.09
CA LYS A 291 -14.20 -25.22 -14.89
C LYS A 291 -12.83 -25.67 -14.34
N VAL A 292 -12.52 -26.95 -14.46
CA VAL A 292 -11.20 -27.50 -14.11
C VAL A 292 -10.31 -27.43 -15.36
N PRO A 293 -9.03 -27.05 -15.25
CA PRO A 293 -8.10 -27.07 -16.38
C PRO A 293 -7.95 -28.47 -16.98
N ASP A 294 -7.84 -28.56 -18.31
CA ASP A 294 -7.62 -29.85 -19.02
C ASP A 294 -6.22 -30.45 -18.75
N SER A 295 -5.26 -29.62 -18.32
CA SER A 295 -3.92 -30.07 -17.94
C SER A 295 -3.92 -30.80 -16.60
N ARG A 296 -3.39 -32.03 -16.58
CA ARG A 296 -3.25 -32.86 -15.36
C ARG A 296 -2.46 -32.21 -14.23
N ILE A 297 -1.51 -31.34 -14.55
CA ILE A 297 -0.69 -30.64 -13.55
C ILE A 297 -1.49 -29.49 -12.94
N LEU A 298 -2.19 -28.73 -13.78
CA LEU A 298 -2.96 -27.56 -13.35
C LEU A 298 -4.28 -27.94 -12.65
N SER A 299 -4.84 -29.12 -12.95
CA SER A 299 -6.06 -29.62 -12.31
C SER A 299 -5.90 -29.80 -10.80
N VAL A 300 -4.68 -30.01 -10.28
CA VAL A 300 -4.39 -30.09 -8.84
C VAL A 300 -4.72 -28.78 -8.12
N LEU A 301 -4.61 -27.64 -8.82
CA LEU A 301 -4.94 -26.33 -8.25
C LEU A 301 -6.47 -26.10 -8.15
N GLY A 302 -7.27 -26.99 -8.74
CA GLY A 302 -8.73 -26.93 -8.74
C GLY A 302 -9.26 -26.05 -9.88
N PRO A 303 -10.31 -25.23 -9.62
CA PRO A 303 -10.94 -24.44 -10.68
C PRO A 303 -10.01 -23.42 -11.34
N ILE A 304 -10.27 -23.11 -12.61
CA ILE A 304 -9.48 -22.21 -13.48
C ILE A 304 -9.21 -20.85 -12.82
N TYR A 305 -10.16 -20.29 -12.06
CA TYR A 305 -9.94 -19.00 -11.40
C TYR A 305 -8.71 -19.03 -10.46
N ARG A 306 -8.43 -20.16 -9.79
CA ARG A 306 -7.26 -20.29 -8.90
C ARG A 306 -5.95 -20.28 -9.68
N THR A 307 -5.95 -20.92 -10.85
CA THR A 307 -4.79 -20.91 -11.75
C THR A 307 -4.53 -19.51 -12.29
N ARG A 308 -5.58 -18.75 -12.62
CA ARG A 308 -5.45 -17.35 -13.06
C ARG A 308 -4.95 -16.43 -11.95
N VAL A 309 -5.44 -16.61 -10.71
CA VAL A 309 -4.91 -15.89 -9.54
C VAL A 309 -3.45 -16.24 -9.29
N LEU A 310 -3.06 -17.52 -9.38
CA LEU A 310 -1.66 -17.92 -9.26
C LEU A 310 -0.80 -17.29 -10.36
N GLY A 311 -1.28 -17.29 -11.60
CA GLY A 311 -0.62 -16.62 -12.72
C GLY A 311 -0.43 -15.12 -12.46
N PHE A 312 -1.43 -14.44 -11.91
CA PHE A 312 -1.33 -13.04 -11.49
C PHE A 312 -0.24 -12.84 -10.42
N VAL A 313 -0.21 -13.69 -9.39
CA VAL A 313 0.79 -13.65 -8.30
C VAL A 313 2.21 -13.86 -8.84
N VAL A 314 2.40 -14.91 -9.65
CA VAL A 314 3.70 -15.22 -10.27
C VAL A 314 4.15 -14.09 -11.19
N ALA A 315 3.27 -13.56 -12.03
CA ALA A 315 3.58 -12.42 -12.89
C ALA A 315 3.98 -11.18 -12.07
N GLY A 316 3.32 -10.92 -10.94
CA GLY A 316 3.72 -9.85 -10.03
C GLY A 316 5.12 -10.07 -9.43
N GLY A 317 5.45 -11.29 -9.04
CA GLY A 317 6.81 -11.64 -8.57
C GLY A 317 7.88 -11.42 -9.63
N VAL A 318 7.64 -11.90 -10.86
CA VAL A 318 8.54 -11.70 -11.99
C VAL A 318 8.71 -10.22 -12.31
N LEU A 319 7.61 -9.48 -12.48
CA LEU A 319 7.65 -8.04 -12.77
C LEU A 319 8.34 -7.25 -11.65
N GLY A 320 8.13 -7.63 -10.38
CA GLY A 320 8.82 -7.05 -9.24
C GLY A 320 10.34 -7.27 -9.32
N GLY A 321 10.78 -8.49 -9.57
CA GLY A 321 12.20 -8.80 -9.76
C GLY A 321 12.82 -8.07 -10.95
N LEU A 322 12.12 -8.02 -12.08
CA LEU A 322 12.57 -7.26 -13.26
C LEU A 322 12.71 -5.77 -12.95
N GLY A 323 11.70 -5.19 -12.29
CA GLY A 323 11.66 -3.77 -11.92
C GLY A 323 12.78 -3.37 -10.98
N PHE A 324 12.94 -4.07 -9.84
CA PHE A 324 13.88 -3.67 -8.80
C PHE A 324 15.32 -4.13 -9.02
N TRP A 325 15.55 -5.15 -9.86
CA TRP A 325 16.89 -5.71 -10.05
C TRP A 325 17.37 -5.68 -11.49
N LEU A 326 16.63 -6.29 -12.42
CA LEU A 326 17.14 -6.42 -13.79
C LEU A 326 17.28 -5.06 -14.48
N ILE A 327 16.24 -4.23 -14.45
CA ILE A 327 16.25 -2.90 -15.09
C ILE A 327 17.40 -2.03 -14.55
N PRO A 328 17.52 -1.78 -13.23
CA PRO A 328 18.60 -0.93 -12.73
C PRO A 328 19.99 -1.52 -12.97
N ALA A 329 20.16 -2.84 -12.91
CA ALA A 329 21.44 -3.49 -13.24
C ALA A 329 21.80 -3.32 -14.72
N ALA A 330 20.85 -3.54 -15.62
CA ALA A 330 21.03 -3.36 -17.06
C ALA A 330 21.38 -1.90 -17.39
N LEU A 331 20.66 -0.93 -16.83
CA LEU A 331 20.96 0.50 -17.03
C LEU A 331 22.35 0.86 -16.51
N THR A 332 22.75 0.33 -15.35
CA THR A 332 24.09 0.55 -14.78
C THR A 332 25.20 -0.03 -15.66
N ALA A 333 24.96 -1.16 -16.33
CA ALA A 333 25.91 -1.79 -17.22
C ALA A 333 25.97 -1.11 -18.61
N LEU A 334 24.84 -0.62 -19.11
CA LEU A 334 24.70 -0.15 -20.49
C LEU A 334 24.90 1.36 -20.65
N ILE A 335 24.63 2.16 -19.62
CA ILE A 335 24.69 3.63 -19.70
C ILE A 335 25.92 4.12 -18.94
N PRO A 336 26.91 4.72 -19.63
CA PRO A 336 28.04 5.37 -18.98
C PRO A 336 27.59 6.60 -18.18
N TYR A 337 28.13 6.76 -16.98
CA TYR A 337 27.94 7.96 -16.16
C TYR A 337 29.10 8.09 -15.17
N ASP A 338 29.24 9.27 -14.57
CA ASP A 338 30.27 9.54 -13.57
C ASP A 338 29.93 8.87 -12.23
N LYS A 339 30.60 7.74 -11.94
CA LYS A 339 30.39 6.96 -10.73
C LYS A 339 31.03 7.59 -9.49
N GLU A 340 32.03 8.46 -9.66
CA GLU A 340 32.65 9.19 -8.55
C GLU A 340 31.68 10.26 -8.03
N VAL A 341 30.98 10.94 -8.94
CA VAL A 341 30.02 11.98 -8.58
C VAL A 341 28.65 11.43 -8.18
N LEU A 342 28.12 10.46 -8.93
CA LEU A 342 26.73 9.98 -8.78
C LEU A 342 26.60 8.63 -8.06
N GLY A 343 27.72 8.01 -7.69
CA GLY A 343 27.76 6.71 -7.01
C GLY A 343 27.51 5.51 -7.94
N SER A 344 28.02 4.34 -7.58
CA SER A 344 27.95 3.11 -8.41
C SER A 344 26.55 2.50 -8.56
N SER A 345 25.56 3.02 -7.83
CA SER A 345 24.20 2.48 -7.73
C SER A 345 23.12 3.48 -8.18
N LEU A 346 23.49 4.47 -9.01
CA LEU A 346 22.60 5.54 -9.49
C LEU A 346 21.25 5.01 -10.03
N PHE A 347 21.27 4.05 -10.95
CA PHE A 347 20.03 3.55 -11.54
C PHE A 347 19.20 2.73 -10.58
N PHE A 348 19.82 2.02 -9.64
CA PHE A 348 19.08 1.36 -8.55
C PHE A 348 18.34 2.39 -7.70
N PHE A 349 19.02 3.47 -7.30
CA PHE A 349 18.42 4.58 -6.56
C PHE A 349 17.26 5.23 -7.33
N ILE A 350 17.47 5.55 -8.61
CA ILE A 350 16.44 6.17 -9.46
C ILE A 350 15.22 5.26 -9.59
N VAL A 351 15.42 3.99 -9.94
CA VAL A 351 14.31 3.05 -10.17
C VAL A 351 13.57 2.78 -8.86
N LEU A 352 14.29 2.63 -7.74
CA LEU A 352 13.69 2.47 -6.41
C LEU A 352 12.77 3.65 -6.09
N ILE A 353 13.24 4.89 -6.21
CA ILE A 353 12.43 6.08 -5.93
C ILE A 353 11.30 6.20 -6.94
N PHE A 354 11.56 5.93 -8.21
CA PHE A 354 10.55 5.98 -9.26
C PHE A 354 9.38 5.08 -8.93
N ILE A 355 9.65 3.80 -8.66
CA ILE A 355 8.60 2.83 -8.37
C ILE A 355 7.88 3.21 -7.07
N ASN A 356 8.62 3.62 -6.03
CA ASN A 356 8.03 4.05 -4.77
C ASN A 356 7.10 5.25 -4.94
N VAL A 357 7.55 6.34 -5.54
CA VAL A 357 6.71 7.53 -5.66
C VAL A 357 5.56 7.29 -6.63
N HIS A 358 5.80 6.68 -7.78
CA HIS A 358 4.77 6.48 -8.80
C HIS A 358 3.64 5.58 -8.32
N HIS A 359 3.92 4.46 -7.64
CA HIS A 359 2.84 3.58 -7.18
C HIS A 359 1.90 4.27 -6.17
N TYR A 360 2.41 5.21 -5.35
CA TYR A 360 1.55 6.00 -4.45
C TYR A 360 0.48 6.77 -5.22
N PHE A 361 0.82 7.29 -6.40
CA PHE A 361 -0.13 7.94 -7.30
C PHE A 361 -1.10 6.93 -7.91
N LEU A 362 -0.63 5.77 -8.35
CA LEU A 362 -1.49 4.71 -8.91
C LEU A 362 -2.57 4.29 -7.90
N ASP A 363 -2.16 3.97 -6.66
CA ASP A 363 -3.07 3.50 -5.61
C ASP A 363 -4.06 4.59 -5.15
N ASN A 364 -3.65 5.86 -5.16
CA ASN A 364 -4.55 6.98 -4.88
C ASN A 364 -5.70 7.14 -5.89
N VAL A 365 -5.58 6.52 -7.06
CA VAL A 365 -6.62 6.50 -8.10
C VAL A 365 -7.44 5.21 -8.02
N MET A 366 -6.78 4.06 -8.01
CA MET A 366 -7.46 2.75 -8.11
C MET A 366 -8.43 2.49 -6.99
N TRP A 367 -8.04 2.76 -5.74
CA TRP A 367 -8.82 2.36 -4.56
C TRP A 367 -9.89 3.37 -4.14
N ARG A 368 -10.22 4.33 -5.02
CA ARG A 368 -11.26 5.33 -4.73
C ARG A 368 -12.63 4.69 -4.74
N ARG A 369 -13.50 5.17 -3.83
CA ARG A 369 -14.92 4.77 -3.77
C ARG A 369 -15.68 4.92 -5.09
N GLY A 370 -15.33 5.91 -5.91
CA GLY A 370 -15.97 6.15 -7.21
C GLY A 370 -15.54 5.15 -8.30
N ASN A 371 -14.55 4.30 -8.05
CA ASN A 371 -14.13 3.30 -9.02
C ASN A 371 -15.16 2.15 -9.08
N PRO A 372 -15.82 1.92 -10.24
CA PRO A 372 -16.82 0.86 -10.38
C PRO A 372 -16.24 -0.53 -10.11
N GLU A 373 -14.98 -0.78 -10.48
CA GLU A 373 -14.36 -2.08 -10.29
C GLU A 373 -14.16 -2.40 -8.80
N VAL A 374 -13.77 -1.42 -7.98
CA VAL A 374 -13.59 -1.61 -6.53
C VAL A 374 -14.92 -1.99 -5.88
N SER A 375 -15.99 -1.28 -6.22
CA SER A 375 -17.33 -1.57 -5.70
C SER A 375 -17.79 -2.97 -6.10
N LYS A 376 -17.51 -3.38 -7.34
CA LYS A 376 -17.92 -4.68 -7.89
C LYS A 376 -17.13 -5.86 -7.30
N TYR A 377 -15.82 -5.72 -7.14
CA TYR A 377 -14.94 -6.87 -6.89
C TYR A 377 -14.35 -6.91 -5.48
N LEU A 378 -14.24 -5.81 -4.74
CA LEU A 378 -13.64 -5.86 -3.40
C LEU A 378 -14.63 -6.34 -2.33
N PHE A 379 -15.89 -5.94 -2.43
CA PHE A 379 -16.91 -6.16 -1.38
C PHE A 379 -17.90 -7.29 -1.69
N ARG A 380 -17.65 -8.06 -2.75
CA ARG A 380 -18.47 -9.21 -3.15
C ARG A 380 -18.13 -10.45 -2.35
#